data_AF-A0A2E0QHS4-F1
#
_entry.id   AF-A0A2E0QHS4-F1
#
_cell.length_a   1.000
_cell.length_b   1.000
_cell.length_c   1.000
_cell.angle_alpha   90.00
_cell.angle_beta   90.00
_cell.angle_gamma   90.00
#
_symmetry.space_group_name_H-M   'P 1'
#
loop_
_entity.id
_entity.type
_entity.pdbx_description
1 polymer ?
#
loop_
_entity_poly.entity_id
_entity_poly.type
_entity_poly.pdbx_seq_one_letter_code
_entity_poly.pdbx_strand_id
1 'polypeptide(L)'
;MGWEEDLQAMITNTVELAISQKDSYFKEIEASNQLLNVKDPKEYVFGLIMGQVLMGGIGTLASIKMQQGLGNPTPQDQLMVRDMLYKLVPQIRERIFE
;
A
#
# COMPACT_ATOMS: atom_id res chain seq x y z
N MET A 1 9.82 -11.71 18.92
CA MET A 1 9.71 -10.24 18.82
C MET A 1 10.26 -9.66 17.51
N GLY A 2 10.98 -10.41 16.63
CA GLY A 2 11.61 -9.80 15.44
C GLY A 2 10.72 -9.60 14.19
N TRP A 3 9.72 -10.44 13.95
CA TRP A 3 9.02 -10.45 12.65
C TRP A 3 8.05 -9.28 12.44
N GLU A 4 7.57 -8.64 13.51
CA GLU A 4 6.69 -7.48 13.43
C GLU A 4 7.46 -6.21 13.01
N GLU A 5 8.70 -6.05 13.49
CA GLU A 5 9.59 -4.97 13.06
C GLU A 5 10.00 -5.16 11.58
N ASP A 6 10.34 -6.39 11.19
CA ASP A 6 10.61 -6.74 9.80
C ASP A 6 9.40 -6.43 8.89
N LEU A 7 8.20 -6.81 9.34
CA LEU A 7 6.96 -6.52 8.63
C LEU A 7 6.73 -5.01 8.51
N GLN A 8 6.95 -4.24 9.57
CA GLN A 8 6.80 -2.78 9.56
C GLN A 8 7.80 -2.11 8.60
N ALA A 9 9.05 -2.59 8.56
CA ALA A 9 10.06 -2.10 7.62
C ALA A 9 9.66 -2.40 6.17
N MET A 10 9.20 -3.62 5.88
CA MET A 10 8.73 -3.99 4.55
C MET A 10 7.47 -3.23 4.12
N ILE A 11 6.54 -2.98 5.05
CA ILE A 11 5.35 -2.15 4.80
C ILE A 11 5.78 -0.74 4.42
N THR A 12 6.71 -0.14 5.17
CA THR A 12 7.25 1.20 4.86
C THR A 12 7.88 1.24 3.48
N ASN A 13 8.70 0.25 3.13
CA ASN A 13 9.29 0.16 1.79
C ASN A 13 8.23 -0.02 0.69
N THR A 14 7.18 -0.79 0.96
CA THR A 14 6.07 -0.96 0.01
C THR A 14 5.35 0.36 -0.25
N VAL A 15 5.14 1.17 0.80
CA VAL A 15 4.60 2.54 0.67
C VAL A 15 5.50 3.38 -0.23
N GLU A 16 6.81 3.40 0.03
CA GLU A 16 7.76 4.21 -0.75
C GLU A 16 7.79 3.82 -2.23
N LEU A 17 7.79 2.52 -2.53
CA LEU A 17 7.73 2.01 -3.89
C LEU A 17 6.40 2.38 -4.57
N ALA A 18 5.27 2.29 -3.87
CA ALA A 18 3.98 2.69 -4.43
C ALA A 18 3.93 4.21 -4.72
N ILE A 19 4.45 5.04 -3.80
CA ILE A 19 4.50 6.49 -3.99
C ILE A 19 5.46 6.87 -5.14
N SER A 20 6.56 6.16 -5.33
CA SER A 20 7.49 6.44 -6.45
C SER A 20 6.84 6.30 -7.83
N GLN A 21 5.72 5.55 -7.92
CA GLN A 21 4.95 5.37 -9.16
C GLN A 21 3.86 6.43 -9.36
N LYS A 22 3.63 7.32 -8.38
CA LYS A 22 2.58 8.36 -8.39
C LYS A 22 2.51 9.11 -9.72
N ASP A 23 3.65 9.60 -10.20
CA ASP A 23 3.70 10.44 -11.41
C ASP A 23 3.36 9.64 -12.69
N SER A 24 3.63 8.34 -12.71
CA SER A 24 3.20 7.46 -13.80
C SER A 24 1.68 7.34 -13.81
N TYR A 25 1.06 7.13 -12.64
CA TYR A 25 -0.39 7.04 -12.55
C TYR A 25 -1.08 8.33 -12.97
N PHE A 26 -0.54 9.50 -12.60
CA PHE A 26 -1.10 10.76 -13.09
C PHE A 26 -1.06 10.87 -14.62
N LYS A 27 0.06 10.51 -15.25
CA LYS A 27 0.20 10.52 -16.71
C LYS A 27 -0.77 9.53 -17.39
N GLU A 28 -0.92 8.34 -16.82
CA GLU A 28 -1.83 7.33 -17.34
C GLU A 28 -3.30 7.76 -17.24
N ILE A 29 -3.67 8.39 -16.12
CA ILE A 29 -5.01 8.96 -15.92
C ILE A 29 -5.23 10.07 -16.94
N GLU A 30 -4.30 11.01 -17.10
CA GLU A 30 -4.40 12.09 -18.07
C GLU A 30 -4.59 11.55 -19.50
N ALA A 31 -3.76 10.58 -19.91
CA ALA A 31 -3.84 9.96 -21.22
C ALA A 31 -5.16 9.20 -21.47
N SER A 32 -5.74 8.65 -20.41
CA SER A 32 -6.93 7.79 -20.49
C SER A 32 -8.21 8.46 -20.01
N ASN A 33 -8.18 9.74 -19.62
CA ASN A 33 -9.27 10.34 -18.85
C ASN A 33 -10.57 10.48 -19.66
N GLN A 34 -10.47 10.51 -20.99
CA GLN A 34 -11.63 10.48 -21.87
C GLN A 34 -12.48 9.22 -21.68
N LEU A 35 -11.86 8.11 -21.27
CA LEU A 35 -12.52 6.84 -20.96
C LEU A 35 -12.80 6.70 -19.46
N LEU A 36 -11.83 7.05 -18.62
CA LEU A 36 -11.92 6.83 -17.17
C LEU A 36 -12.84 7.83 -16.46
N ASN A 37 -13.03 9.03 -17.03
CA ASN A 37 -13.86 10.11 -16.48
C ASN A 37 -13.55 10.42 -14.99
N VAL A 38 -12.26 10.41 -14.65
CA VAL A 38 -11.76 10.72 -13.31
C VAL A 38 -11.87 12.22 -13.09
N LYS A 39 -12.64 12.61 -12.06
CA LYS A 39 -12.86 14.01 -11.68
C LYS A 39 -11.79 14.53 -10.73
N ASP A 40 -11.24 13.65 -9.90
CA ASP A 40 -10.18 13.96 -8.95
C ASP A 40 -9.04 12.95 -9.13
N PRO A 41 -8.04 13.27 -9.98
CA PRO A 41 -6.90 12.40 -10.19
C PRO A 41 -6.12 12.13 -8.90
N LYS A 42 -6.04 13.09 -7.96
CA LYS A 42 -5.26 12.92 -6.73
C LYS A 42 -5.92 11.90 -5.82
N GLU A 43 -7.23 12.00 -5.62
CA GLU A 43 -7.98 10.99 -4.84
C GLU A 43 -7.97 9.61 -5.54
N TYR A 44 -8.02 9.58 -6.87
CA TYR A 44 -7.93 8.32 -7.62
C TYR A 44 -6.56 7.65 -7.43
N VAL A 45 -5.46 8.40 -7.60
CA VAL A 45 -4.10 7.90 -7.36
C VAL A 45 -3.89 7.49 -5.90
N PHE A 46 -4.43 8.25 -4.96
CA PHE A 46 -4.43 7.88 -3.54
C PHE A 46 -5.12 6.54 -3.30
N GLY A 47 -6.32 6.33 -3.87
CA GLY A 47 -7.03 5.06 -3.79
C GLY A 47 -6.24 3.89 -4.39
N LEU A 48 -5.60 4.10 -5.55
CA LEU A 48 -4.75 3.09 -6.19
C LEU A 48 -3.56 2.71 -5.31
N ILE A 49 -2.81 3.69 -4.83
CA ILE A 49 -1.64 3.47 -3.96
C ILE A 49 -2.10 2.75 -2.69
N MET A 50 -3.16 3.21 -2.02
CA MET A 50 -3.71 2.55 -0.83
C MET A 50 -4.05 1.07 -1.08
N GLY A 51 -4.71 0.76 -2.20
CA GLY A 51 -5.01 -0.62 -2.59
C GLY A 51 -3.75 -1.46 -2.77
N GLN A 52 -2.74 -0.93 -3.45
CA GLN A 52 -1.46 -1.60 -3.65
C GLN A 52 -0.73 -1.88 -2.34
N VAL A 53 -0.67 -0.90 -1.43
CA VAL A 53 0.05 -1.11 -0.17
C VAL A 53 -0.66 -2.11 0.73
N LEU A 54 -2.00 -2.11 0.76
CA LEU A 54 -2.79 -3.10 1.50
C LEU A 54 -2.55 -4.52 0.98
N MET A 55 -2.64 -4.71 -0.34
CA MET A 55 -2.37 -6.00 -0.97
C MET A 55 -0.92 -6.45 -0.77
N GLY A 56 0.03 -5.53 -0.91
CA GLY A 56 1.46 -5.78 -0.70
C GLY A 56 1.77 -6.16 0.75
N GLY A 57 1.20 -5.45 1.73
CA GLY A 57 1.37 -5.76 3.15
C GLY A 57 0.86 -7.15 3.51
N ILE A 58 -0.29 -7.57 2.97
CA ILE A 58 -0.82 -8.93 3.18
C ILE A 58 0.08 -9.98 2.51
N GLY A 59 0.56 -9.74 1.30
CA GLY A 59 1.50 -10.64 0.60
C GLY A 59 2.82 -10.81 1.34
N THR A 60 3.36 -9.73 1.89
CA THR A 60 4.55 -9.73 2.73
C THR A 60 4.34 -10.56 4.00
N LEU A 61 3.24 -10.32 4.72
CA LEU A 61 2.88 -11.10 5.90
C LEU A 61 2.78 -12.60 5.59
N ALA A 62 2.12 -12.96 4.48
CA ALA A 62 2.01 -14.35 4.04
C ALA A 62 3.39 -14.99 3.80
N SER A 63 4.28 -14.24 3.15
CA SER A 63 5.65 -14.69 2.86
C SER A 63 6.45 -14.90 4.15
N ILE A 64 6.40 -13.95 5.09
CA ILE A 64 7.09 -14.05 6.39
C ILE A 64 6.58 -15.26 7.17
N LYS A 65 5.26 -15.41 7.29
CA LYS A 65 4.68 -16.54 8.04
C LYS A 65 5.01 -17.89 7.41
N MET A 66 5.03 -17.98 6.08
CA MET A 66 5.43 -19.19 5.39
C MET A 66 6.92 -19.51 5.64
N GLN A 67 7.81 -18.52 5.57
CA GLN A 67 9.24 -18.68 5.84
C GLN A 67 9.52 -19.10 7.29
N GLN A 68 8.74 -18.60 8.24
CA GLN A 68 8.88 -18.92 9.67
C GLN A 68 8.12 -20.16 10.11
N GLY A 69 7.43 -20.86 9.20
CA GLY A 69 6.64 -22.05 9.54
C GLY A 69 5.42 -21.76 10.42
N LEU A 70 4.91 -20.53 10.42
CA LEU A 70 3.79 -20.07 11.25
C LEU A 70 2.40 -20.33 10.62
N GLY A 71 2.36 -20.93 9.42
CA GLY A 71 1.14 -21.23 8.69
C GLY A 71 0.58 -20.04 7.90
N ASN A 72 -0.68 -20.15 7.47
CA ASN A 72 -1.34 -19.11 6.67
C ASN A 72 -1.70 -17.88 7.53
N PRO A 73 -1.76 -16.67 6.93
CA PRO A 73 -2.34 -15.50 7.59
C PRO A 73 -3.76 -15.75 8.09
N THR A 74 -4.01 -15.36 9.33
CA THR A 74 -5.33 -15.35 9.95
C THR A 74 -6.01 -13.99 9.72
N PRO A 75 -7.33 -13.87 9.94
CA PRO A 75 -8.02 -12.58 9.92
C PRO A 75 -7.40 -11.56 10.88
N GLN A 76 -6.92 -11.99 12.05
CA GLN A 76 -6.30 -11.09 13.02
C GLN A 76 -4.98 -10.48 12.49
N ASP A 77 -4.20 -11.26 11.73
CA ASP A 77 -2.97 -10.76 11.12
C ASP A 77 -3.26 -9.72 10.03
N GLN A 78 -4.36 -9.91 9.27
CA GLN A 78 -4.80 -8.93 8.28
C GLN A 78 -5.21 -7.60 8.94
N LEU A 79 -5.88 -7.66 10.09
CA LEU A 79 -6.22 -6.47 10.88
C LEU A 79 -4.96 -5.76 11.38
N MET A 80 -3.94 -6.51 11.81
CA MET A 80 -2.67 -5.94 12.23
C MET A 80 -1.96 -5.21 11.08
N VAL A 81 -1.87 -5.82 9.89
CA VAL A 81 -1.29 -5.19 8.69
C VAL A 81 -2.05 -3.91 8.32
N ARG A 82 -3.39 -3.96 8.34
CA ARG A 82 -4.24 -2.78 8.10
C ARG A 82 -3.91 -1.67 9.09
N ASP A 83 -3.83 -1.98 10.38
CA ASP A 83 -3.60 -0.98 11.42
C ASP A 83 -2.20 -0.37 11.33
N MET A 84 -1.19 -1.16 10.94
CA MET A 84 0.16 -0.65 10.62
C MET A 84 0.12 0.31 9.43
N LEU A 85 -0.56 -0.06 8.34
CA LEU A 85 -0.69 0.77 7.14
C LEU A 85 -1.48 2.05 7.39
N TYR A 86 -2.54 1.99 8.20
CA TYR A 86 -3.39 3.14 8.47
C TYR A 86 -2.65 4.26 9.21
N LYS A 87 -1.60 3.92 9.97
CA LYS A 87 -0.70 4.92 10.58
C LYS A 87 0.12 5.70 9.54
N LEU A 88 0.33 5.14 8.35
CA LEU A 88 1.09 5.77 7.26
C LEU A 88 0.20 6.57 6.29
N VAL A 89 -1.12 6.46 6.41
CA VAL A 89 -2.10 7.18 5.55
C VAL A 89 -1.85 8.69 5.49
N PRO A 90 -1.58 9.41 6.61
CA PRO A 90 -1.32 10.85 6.55
C PRO A 90 -0.12 11.19 5.65
N GLN A 91 0.97 10.44 5.77
CA GLN A 91 2.19 10.62 4.96
C GLN A 91 1.93 10.30 3.48
N ILE A 92 1.20 9.22 3.20
CA ILE A 92 0.81 8.87 1.82
C ILE A 92 -0.01 10.00 1.21
N ARG A 93 -0.97 10.54 1.98
CA ARG A 93 -1.85 11.62 1.53
C ARG A 93 -1.05 12.90 1.28
N GLU A 94 -0.20 13.33 2.22
CA GLU A 94 0.70 14.47 2.04
C GLU A 94 1.49 14.36 0.73
N ARG A 95 2.17 13.24 0.53
CA ARG A 95 3.01 13.03 -0.65
C ARG A 95 2.27 12.94 -1.98
N ILE A 96 0.97 12.66 -1.98
CA ILE A 96 0.16 12.62 -3.20
C ILE A 96 -0.48 13.98 -3.50
N PHE A 97 -0.86 14.72 -2.46
CA PHE A 97 -1.61 15.96 -2.58
C PHE A 97 -0.75 17.21 -2.65
N GLU A 98 0.48 17.15 -2.14
CA GLU A 98 1.54 18.15 -2.32
C GLU A 98 2.37 17.88 -3.59
#